data_AF-A0ABD7MVU9-F1
#
_entry.id   AF-A0ABD7MVU9-F1
#
_cell.length_a   1.000
_cell.length_b   1.000
_cell.length_c   1.000
_cell.angle_alpha   90.00
_cell.angle_beta   90.00
_cell.angle_gamma   90.00
#
_symmetry.space_group_name_H-M   'P 1'
#
loop_
_entity.id
_entity.type
_entity.pdbx_description
1 polymer ?
#
loop_
_entity_poly.entity_id
_entity_poly.type
_entity_poly.pdbx_seq_one_letter_code
_entity_poly.pdbx_strand_id
1 'polypeptide(L)' 'MKTTSSQPRAIYYVVALQIWEYFSFYGMRALLILYLTNQLKYDDNHAYALFSAYCSLVYVTPSSAAIWPISC' A
#
# COMPACT_ATOMS: atom_id res chain seq x y z
N MET A 1 6.21 -8.33 -40.85
CA MET A 1 5.30 -7.33 -40.26
C MET A 1 5.70 -7.15 -38.80
N LYS A 2 6.51 -6.13 -38.46
CA LYS A 2 6.96 -5.90 -37.08
C LYS A 2 5.82 -5.19 -36.34
N THR A 3 5.09 -5.90 -35.49
CA THR A 3 4.03 -5.31 -34.67
C THR A 3 4.69 -4.37 -33.66
N THR A 4 4.70 -3.09 -33.98
CA THR A 4 5.10 -2.00 -33.10
C THR A 4 4.12 -1.92 -31.94
N SER A 5 4.38 -2.67 -30.87
CA SER A 5 3.98 -2.18 -29.55
C SER A 5 4.87 -0.99 -29.26
N SER A 6 4.27 0.19 -29.16
CA SER A 6 4.96 1.48 -29.05
C SER A 6 5.74 1.65 -27.73
N GLN A 7 5.76 0.64 -26.85
CA GLN A 7 6.39 0.71 -25.54
C GLN A 7 7.27 -0.51 -25.23
N PRO A 8 8.45 -0.31 -24.63
CA PRO A 8 9.35 -1.39 -24.25
C PRO A 8 8.67 -2.36 -23.26
N ARG A 9 8.94 -3.66 -23.41
CA ARG A 9 8.28 -4.74 -22.66
C ARG A 9 8.37 -4.58 -21.14
N ALA A 10 9.40 -3.90 -20.65
CA ALA A 10 9.60 -3.60 -19.23
C ALA A 10 8.49 -2.71 -18.62
N ILE A 11 7.90 -1.81 -19.41
CA ILE A 11 6.88 -0.87 -18.92
C ILE A 11 5.62 -1.61 -18.48
N TYR A 12 5.25 -2.70 -19.14
CA TYR A 12 4.11 -3.52 -18.73
C TYR A 12 4.29 -4.10 -17.33
N TYR A 13 5.50 -4.54 -16.99
CA TYR A 13 5.81 -5.04 -15.65
C TYR A 13 5.79 -3.92 -14.62
N VAL A 14 6.37 -2.76 -14.93
CA VAL A 14 6.38 -1.60 -14.03
C VAL A 14 4.95 -1.09 -13.77
N VAL A 15 4.10 -1.01 -14.80
CA VAL A 15 2.71 -0.58 -14.66
C VAL A 15 1.88 -1.62 -13.90
N ALA A 16 2.09 -2.91 -14.15
CA ALA A 16 1.42 -3.97 -13.39
C ALA A 16 1.82 -3.94 -11.91
N LEU A 17 3.11 -3.74 -11.60
CA LEU A 17 3.60 -3.57 -10.24
C LEU A 17 3.04 -2.30 -9.60
N GLN A 18 2.99 -1.19 -10.33
CA GLN A 18 2.43 0.06 -9.82
C GLN A 18 0.95 -0.09 -9.44
N ILE A 19 0.15 -0.75 -10.29
CA ILE A 19 -1.26 -1.04 -10.01
C ILE A 19 -1.39 -2.01 -8.81
N TRP A 20 -0.49 -3.00 -8.72
CA TRP A 20 -0.45 -3.94 -7.61
C TRP A 20 -0.11 -3.27 -6.27
N GLU A 21 0.82 -2.31 -6.28
CA GLU A 21 1.17 -1.53 -5.10
C GLU A 21 0.00 -0.66 -4.66
N TYR A 22 -0.70 0.00 -5.60
CA TYR A 22 -1.92 0.74 -5.26
C TYR A 22 -3.01 -0.17 -4.71
N PHE A 23 -3.22 -1.35 -5.31
CA PHE A 23 -4.19 -2.34 -4.82
C PHE A 23 -3.87 -2.78 -3.40
N SER A 24 -2.60 -3.09 -3.10
CA SER A 24 -2.17 -3.51 -1.77
C SER A 24 -2.27 -2.39 -0.73
N PHE A 25 -1.95 -1.15 -1.12
CA PHE A 25 -2.02 0.02 -0.24
C PHE A 25 -3.46 0.36 0.16
N TYR A 26 -4.38 0.41 -0.80
CA TYR A 26 -5.79 0.66 -0.51
C TYR A 26 -6.47 -0.57 0.13
N GLY A 27 -6.04 -1.78 -0.23
CA GLY A 27 -6.54 -3.04 0.32
C GLY A 27 -6.23 -3.22 1.80
N MET A 28 -4.99 -2.96 2.24
CA MET A 28 -4.61 -3.02 3.66
C MET A 28 -5.46 -2.09 4.53
N ARG A 29 -5.71 -0.87 4.05
CA ARG A 29 -6.55 0.12 4.74
C ARG A 29 -8.00 -0.36 4.88
N ALA A 30 -8.55 -0.95 3.83
CA ALA A 30 -9.93 -1.44 3.81
C ALA A 30 -10.11 -2.73 4.63
N LEU A 31 -9.17 -3.67 4.52
CA LEU A 31 -9.22 -4.93 5.27
C LEU A 31 -8.99 -4.73 6.77
N LEU A 32 -8.12 -3.80 7.15
CA LEU A 32 -7.86 -3.50 8.56
C LEU A 32 -9.13 -3.01 9.28
N ILE A 33 -9.82 -2.01 8.72
CA ILE A 33 -11.03 -1.48 9.36
C ILE A 33 -12.18 -2.51 9.39
N LEU A 34 -12.34 -3.30 8.31
CA LEU A 34 -13.32 -4.38 8.25
C LEU A 34 -13.01 -5.50 9.26
N TYR A 35 -11.74 -5.82 9.48
CA TYR A 35 -11.31 -6.85 10.43
C TYR A 35 -11.57 -6.42 11.88
N LEU A 36 -11.23 -5.17 12.25
CA LEU A 36 -11.46 -4.66 13.60
C LEU A 36 -12.96 -4.59 13.95
N THR A 37 -13.80 -4.21 12.99
CA THR A 37 -15.25 -4.07 13.22
C THR A 37 -15.98 -5.41 13.19
N ASN A 38 -15.66 -6.33 12.28
CA ASN A 38 -16.42 -7.59 12.13
C ASN A 38 -15.94 -8.72 13.04
N GLN A 39 -14.64 -8.95 13.16
CA GLN A 39 -14.11 -10.12 13.89
C GLN A 39 -13.85 -9.82 15.37
N LEU A 40 -13.48 -8.58 15.68
CA LEU A 40 -13.04 -8.21 17.03
C LEU A 40 -14.10 -7.46 17.84
N LYS A 41 -15.21 -7.03 17.21
CA LYS A 41 -16.33 -6.28 17.82
C LYS A 41 -15.84 -5.13 18.71
N TYR A 42 -14.78 -4.43 18.30
CA TYR A 42 -14.30 -3.27 19.03
C TYR A 42 -15.31 -2.12 18.93
N ASP A 43 -15.44 -1.36 20.03
CA ASP A 43 -16.16 -0.09 20.04
C ASP A 43 -15.58 0.85 18.98
N ASP A 44 -16.44 1.57 18.28
CA ASP A 44 -16.07 2.36 17.09
C ASP A 44 -14.89 3.31 17.39
N ASN A 45 -14.84 3.90 18.59
CA ASN A 45 -13.75 4.78 19.01
C ASN A 45 -12.37 4.07 19.04
N HIS A 46 -12.32 2.82 19.48
CA HIS A 46 -11.08 2.05 19.52
C HIS A 46 -10.63 1.64 18.12
N ALA A 47 -11.58 1.31 17.23
CA ALA A 47 -11.28 0.98 15.84
C ALA A 47 -10.66 2.19 15.10
N TYR A 48 -11.20 3.40 15.31
CA TYR A 48 -10.63 4.62 14.71
C TYR A 48 -9.26 5.00 15.28
N ALA A 49 -9.04 4.82 16.59
CA ALA A 49 -7.74 5.06 17.22
C ALA A 49 -6.64 4.14 16.64
N LEU A 50 -6.91 2.85 16.50
CA LEU A 50 -5.99 1.89 15.86
C LEU A 50 -5.77 2.19 14.38
N PHE A 51 -6.82 2.57 13.66
CA PHE A 51 -6.74 2.93 12.25
C PHE A 51 -5.85 4.15 12.02
N SER A 52 -6.01 5.20 12.82
CA SER A 52 -5.18 6.42 12.74
C SER A 52 -3.71 6.17 13.13
N ALA A 53 -3.46 5.35 14.16
CA ALA A 53 -2.11 4.91 14.54
C ALA A 53 -1.43 4.08 13.43
N TYR A 54 -2.18 3.23 12.74
CA TYR A 54 -1.68 2.49 11.60
C TYR A 54 -1.34 3.43 10.42
N CYS A 55 -2.19 4.41 10.11
CA CYS A 55 -1.91 5.40 9.08
C CYS A 55 -0.65 6.22 9.37
N SER A 56 -0.41 6.65 10.62
CA SER A 56 0.80 7.39 10.98
C SER A 56 2.07 6.53 10.83
N LEU A 57 2.02 5.26 11.24
CA LEU A 57 3.14 4.30 11.05
C LEU A 57 3.45 4.06 9.58
N VAL A 58 2.42 3.89 8.74
CA VAL A 58 2.59 3.74 7.28
C VAL A 58 3.19 5.00 6.64
N TYR A 59 2.92 6.20 7.17
CA TYR A 59 3.56 7.43 6.70
C TYR A 59 5.04 7.56 7.14
N VAL A 60 5.39 7.03 8.31
CA VAL A 60 6.77 7.10 8.84
C VAL A 60 7.69 6.06 8.19
N THR A 61 7.15 4.91 7.79
CA THR A 61 7.94 3.79 7.22
C THR A 61 8.68 4.15 5.92
N PRO A 62 8.08 4.85 4.93
CA PRO A 62 8.76 5.34 3.75
C PRO A 62 9.92 6.29 4.09
N SER A 63 9.77 7.15 5.09
CA SER A 63 10.86 8.03 5.54
C SER A 63 12.05 7.23 6.10
N SER A 64 11.83 6.19 6.90
CA SER A 64 12.92 5.33 7.37
C SER A 64 13.52 4.44 6.27
N ALA A 65 12.68 3.92 5.37
CA ALA A 65 13.11 3.03 4.29
C ALA A 65 13.77 3.79 3.13
N ALA A 66 13.44 5.08 2.92
CA ALA A 66 14.09 5.94 1.92
C ALA A 66 15.43 6.52 2.41
N ILE A 67 15.69 6.56 3.73
CA ILE A 67 16.99 6.95 4.27
C ILE A 67 18.03 5.82 4.11
N TRP A 68 17.61 4.56 4.15
CA TRP A 68 18.50 3.40 4.03
C TRP A 68 19.21 3.21 2.66
N PRO A 69 18.60 3.49 1.48
CA PRO A 69 19.25 3.30 0.19
C PRO A 69 20.27 4.38 -0.21
N ILE A 70 20.52 5.43 0.60
CA ILE A 70 21.42 6.55 0.25
C ILE A 70 22.80 6.41 0.94
N SER A 71 23.09 5.27 1.58
CA SER A 71 24.38 4.99 2.25
C SER A 71 25.20 3.83 1.64
N CYS A 72 24.97 3.49 0.37
CA CYS A 72 25.85 2.60 -0.40
C CYS A 72 26.25 3.26 -1.72
#